data_AF-A0A2I0GQA5-F1
#
_entry.id   AF-A0A2I0GQA5-F1
#
_cell.length_a   1.000
_cell.length_b   1.000
_cell.length_c   1.000
_cell.angle_alpha   90.00
_cell.angle_beta   90.00
_cell.angle_gamma   90.00
#
_symmetry.space_group_name_H-M   'P 1'
#
loop_
_entity.id
_entity.type
_entity.pdbx_description
1 polymer ?
#
loop_
_entity_poly.entity_id
_entity_poly.type
_entity_poly.pdbx_seq_one_letter_code
_entity_poly.pdbx_strand_id
1 'polypeptide(L)' 'MNASKHLKSRMQQRSISKAELDIVMAFGDVNGDKVFLNKQRTEELLKQFGYYLKQSGRN' A
#
# COMPACT_ATOMS: atom_id res chain seq x y z
N MET A 1 4.76 4.51 11.75
CA MET A 1 3.89 3.42 11.28
C MET A 1 3.40 2.58 12.46
N ASN A 2 2.09 2.31 12.56
CA ASN A 2 1.57 1.30 13.49
C ASN A 2 1.66 -0.08 12.82
N ALA A 3 2.76 -0.81 13.07
CA ALA A 3 2.96 -2.15 12.52
C ALA A 3 1.97 -3.16 13.11
N SER A 4 1.38 -4.00 12.26
CA SER A 4 0.47 -5.07 12.69
C SER A 4 1.22 -6.12 13.52
N LYS A 5 0.49 -6.89 14.35
CA LYS A 5 1.07 -8.01 15.12
C LYS A 5 1.78 -9.03 14.22
N HIS A 6 1.20 -9.32 13.06
CA HIS A 6 1.79 -10.24 12.08
C HIS A 6 3.11 -9.71 11.53
N LEU A 7 3.16 -8.42 11.16
CA LEU A 7 4.39 -7.81 10.66
C LEU A 7 5.51 -7.84 11.71
N LYS A 8 5.20 -7.48 12.96
CA LYS A 8 6.17 -7.53 14.08
C LYS A 8 6.72 -8.94 14.31
N SER A 9 5.86 -9.96 14.27
CA SER A 9 6.27 -11.36 14.42
C SER A 9 7.23 -11.80 13.31
N ARG A 10 6.96 -11.42 12.05
CA ARG A 10 7.83 -11.76 10.91
C ARG A 10 9.16 -11.01 10.93
N MET A 11 9.15 -9.76 11.38
CA MET A 11 10.37 -8.98 11.60
C MET A 11 11.26 -9.67 12.63
N GLN A 12 10.69 -10.09 13.76
CA GLN A 12 11.43 -10.80 14.81
C GLN A 12 12.00 -12.14 14.32
N GLN A 13 11.20 -12.93 13.58
CA GLN A 13 11.66 -14.21 13.01
C GLN A 13 12.83 -14.07 12.02
N ARG A 14 12.99 -12.90 11.41
CA ARG A 14 14.00 -12.63 10.39
C ARG A 14 15.07 -11.65 10.84
N SER A 15 15.08 -11.28 12.13
CA SER A 15 15.98 -10.28 12.69
C SER A 15 15.99 -8.95 11.94
N ILE A 16 14.85 -8.56 11.36
CA ILE A 16 14.70 -7.29 10.66
C ILE A 16 14.40 -6.20 11.69
N SER A 17 15.27 -5.22 11.77
CA SER A 17 15.08 -4.04 12.60
C SER A 17 14.03 -3.10 12.02
N LYS A 18 13.49 -2.24 12.89
CA LYS A 18 12.59 -1.18 12.44
C LYS A 18 13.28 -0.21 11.47
N ALA A 19 14.57 0.09 11.70
CA ALA A 19 15.32 1.02 10.86
C ALA A 19 15.45 0.52 9.42
N GLU A 20 15.72 -0.78 9.22
CA GLU A 20 15.78 -1.39 7.88
C GLU A 20 14.43 -1.33 7.16
N LEU A 21 13.34 -1.58 7.88
CA LEU A 21 11.99 -1.46 7.33
C LEU A 21 11.69 0.00 6.93
N ASP A 22 12.03 0.96 7.79
CA ASP A 22 11.80 2.38 7.53
C ASP A 22 12.59 2.86 6.30
N ILE A 23 13.83 2.37 6.08
CA ILE A 23 14.63 2.68 4.88
C ILE A 23 13.95 2.16 3.61
N VAL A 24 13.50 0.90 3.61
CA VAL A 24 12.84 0.30 2.44
C VAL A 24 11.53 1.03 2.13
N MET A 25 10.77 1.42 3.14
CA MET A 25 9.56 2.22 2.96
C MET A 25 9.85 3.60 2.38
N ALA A 26 10.84 4.31 2.91
CA ALA A 26 11.26 5.61 2.39
C ALA A 26 11.75 5.53 0.93
N PHE A 27 12.45 4.44 0.58
CA PHE A 27 12.84 4.17 -0.80
C PHE A 27 11.63 3.95 -1.72
N GLY A 28 10.60 3.22 -1.25
CA GLY A 28 9.34 3.06 -1.96
C GLY A 28 8.59 4.38 -2.17
N ASP A 29 8.52 5.22 -1.13
CA ASP A 29 7.90 6.56 -1.20
C ASP A 29 8.59 7.46 -2.23
N VAL A 30 9.93 7.45 -2.28
CA VAL A 30 10.72 8.25 -3.24
C VAL A 30 10.57 7.74 -4.67
N ASN A 31 10.51 6.42 -4.88
CA ASN A 31 10.38 5.83 -6.21
C ASN A 31 8.94 5.73 -6.72
N GLY A 32 7.96 6.21 -5.94
CA GLY A 32 6.54 6.12 -6.29
C GLY A 32 6.01 4.68 -6.26
N ASP A 33 6.69 3.78 -5.55
CA ASP A 33 6.35 2.37 -5.51
C ASP A 33 5.14 2.15 -4.57
N LYS A 34 3.97 2.10 -5.20
CA LYS A 34 2.65 1.68 -4.68
C LYS A 34 2.39 2.00 -3.21
N VAL A 35 1.78 3.18 -3.04
CA VAL A 35 0.84 3.54 -1.98
C VAL A 35 0.11 2.28 -1.49
N PHE A 36 0.27 1.96 -0.20
CA PHE A 36 -0.49 0.93 0.49
C PHE A 36 -1.92 0.88 -0.03
N LEU A 37 -2.26 -0.14 -0.83
CA LEU A 37 -3.61 -0.34 -1.31
C LEU A 37 -4.44 -0.82 -0.12
N ASN A 38 -4.96 0.14 0.65
CA ASN A 38 -6.05 -0.14 1.56
C ASN A 38 -7.16 -0.75 0.70
N LYS A 39 -7.45 -2.04 0.93
CA LYS A 39 -8.37 -2.84 0.11
C LYS A 39 -9.71 -2.12 -0.07
N GLN A 40 -10.28 -1.61 1.02
CA GLN A 40 -11.54 -0.87 1.00
C GLN A 40 -11.43 0.40 0.17
N ARG A 41 -10.36 1.18 0.37
CA ARG A 41 -10.13 2.40 -0.41
C ARG A 41 -9.91 2.11 -1.90
N THR A 42 -9.28 0.99 -2.21
CA THR A 42 -9.02 0.53 -3.57
C THR A 42 -10.31 0.12 -4.25
N GLU A 43 -11.19 -0.61 -3.56
CA GLU A 43 -12.52 -0.98 -4.04
C GLU A 43 -13.41 0.25 -4.27
N GLU A 44 -13.36 1.25 -3.40
CA GLU A 44 -14.05 2.54 -3.58
C GLU A 44 -13.55 3.29 -4.82
N LEU A 45 -12.23 3.39 -4.98
CA LEU A 45 -11.62 4.05 -6.13
C LEU A 45 -11.94 3.33 -7.45
N LEU A 46 -11.96 1.99 -7.45
CA LEU A 46 -12.35 1.22 -8.63
C LEU A 46 -13.82 1.48 -9.03
N LYS A 47 -14.74 1.59 -8.06
CA LYS A 47 -16.13 1.95 -8.34
C LYS A 47 -16.24 3.35 -8.95
N GLN A 48 -15.54 4.34 -8.38
CA GLN A 48 -15.53 5.71 -8.90
C GLN A 48 -14.92 5.78 -10.30
N PHE A 49 -13.81 5.08 -10.52
CA PHE A 49 -13.16 5.04 -11.82
C PHE A 49 -14.05 4.40 -12.89
N GLY A 50 -14.73 3.29 -12.57
CA GLY A 50 -15.71 2.67 -13.47
C GLY A 50 -16.90 3.58 -13.78
N TYR A 51 -17.35 4.40 -12.83
CA TYR A 51 -18.37 5.42 -13.09
C TYR A 51 -17.89 6.47 -14.09
N TYR A 52 -16.67 6.99 -13.92
CA TYR A 52 -16.11 7.99 -14.83
C TYR A 52 -15.84 7.46 -16.24
N LEU A 53 -15.38 6.21 -16.38
CA LEU A 53 -15.19 5.58 -17.69
C LEU A 53 -16.50 5.46 -18.48
N LYS A 54 -17.60 5.08 -17.80
CA LYS A 54 -18.94 5.01 -18.41
C LYS A 54 -19.42 6.38 -18.89
N GLN A 55 -19.15 7.45 -18.13
CA GLN A 55 -19.47 8.81 -18.57
C GLN A 55 -18.58 9.28 -19.73
N SER A 56 -17.34 8.80 -19.78
CA SER A 56 -16.36 9.13 -20.83
C SER A 56 -16.61 8.40 -22.16
N GLY A 57 -17.56 7.46 -22.24
CA GLY A 57 -17.84 6.68 -23.44
C GLY A 57 -16.71 5.72 -23.86
N ARG A 58 -15.75 5.44 -22.98
CA ARG A 58 -14.70 4.44 -23.21
C ARG A 58 -15.08 3.16 -22.47
N ASN A 59 -15.49 2.15 -23.23
CA ASN A 59 -15.71 0.79 -22.75
C ASN A 59 -14.40 0.00 -22.76
#